data_AF-A0AB38KKP3-F1
#
_entry.id   AF-A0AB38KKP3-F1
#
_cell.length_a   1.000
_cell.length_b   1.000
_cell.length_c   1.000
_cell.angle_alpha   90.00
_cell.angle_beta   90.00
_cell.angle_gamma   90.00
#
_symmetry.space_group_name_H-M   'P 1'
#
loop_
_entity.id
_entity.type
_entity.pdbx_description
1 polymer ?
#
loop_
_entity_poly.entity_id
_entity_poly.type
_entity_poly.pdbx_seq_one_letter_code
_entity_poly.pdbx_strand_id
1 'polypeptide(L)'
;MLTVASLAGIVVFRNVTDYNSNFQFVSHVMSADIKSDYLGNAIVYGVITSPVIHHIGYIIIILFEIFITLTALKGAYDMFKARNLDAQSFLNAKIFGIISLTCCCRMV
;
A
#
# COMPACT_ATOMS: atom_id res chain seq x y z
N MET A 1 -15.60 6.98 0.78
CA MET A 1 -15.22 5.59 1.11
C MET A 1 -15.23 4.70 -0.12
N LEU A 2 -16.33 4.62 -0.89
CA LEU A 2 -16.32 3.85 -2.14
C LEU A 2 -15.19 4.26 -3.10
N THR A 3 -14.96 5.56 -3.32
CA THR A 3 -13.84 6.06 -4.14
C THR A 3 -12.47 5.61 -3.62
N VAL A 4 -12.27 5.63 -2.30
CA VAL A 4 -11.01 5.19 -1.67
C VAL A 4 -10.82 3.69 -1.85
N ALA A 5 -11.88 2.90 -1.67
CA ALA A 5 -11.86 1.47 -1.90
C ALA A 5 -11.59 1.12 -3.37
N SER A 6 -12.20 1.83 -4.32
CA SER A 6 -11.96 1.66 -5.76
C SER A 6 -10.52 1.99 -6.13
N LEU A 7 -9.98 3.11 -5.65
CA LEU A 7 -8.60 3.51 -5.91
C LEU A 7 -7.60 2.51 -5.31
N ALA A 8 -7.79 2.12 -4.04
CA ALA A 8 -6.94 1.14 -3.38
C ALA A 8 -7.01 -0.23 -4.08
N GLY A 9 -8.20 -0.65 -4.53
CA GLY A 9 -8.37 -1.86 -5.33
C GLY A 9 -7.67 -1.81 -6.69
N ILE A 10 -7.68 -0.67 -7.38
CA ILE A 10 -6.91 -0.46 -8.62
C ILE A 10 -5.41 -0.56 -8.36
N VAL A 11 -4.93 -0.02 -7.23
CA VAL A 11 -3.52 -0.10 -6.83
C VAL A 11 -3.10 -1.56 -6.61
N VAL A 12 -3.87 -2.32 -5.83
CA VAL A 12 -3.64 -3.76 -5.62
C VAL A 12 -3.69 -4.51 -6.95
N PHE A 13 -4.69 -4.24 -7.79
CA PHE A 13 -4.83 -4.88 -9.10
C PHE A 13 -3.63 -4.60 -10.01
N ARG A 14 -3.11 -3.36 -10.02
CA ARG A 14 -1.93 -2.99 -10.79
C ARG A 14 -0.69 -3.72 -10.27
N ASN A 15 -0.52 -3.80 -8.96
CA ASN A 15 0.62 -4.47 -8.33
C ASN A 15 0.58 -5.99 -8.55
N VAL A 16 -0.59 -6.61 -8.64
CA VAL A 16 -0.72 -8.04 -8.95
C VAL A 16 -0.57 -8.33 -10.45
N THR A 17 -1.20 -7.52 -11.31
CA THR A 17 -1.24 -7.75 -12.76
C THR A 17 0.12 -7.47 -13.41
N ASP A 18 0.81 -6.42 -12.97
CA ASP A 18 2.14 -6.07 -13.45
C ASP A 18 3.18 -6.24 -12.34
N TYR A 19 3.24 -7.46 -11.81
CA TYR A 19 4.13 -7.80 -10.70
C TYR A 19 5.59 -7.53 -11.05
N ASN A 20 6.04 -7.88 -12.25
CA ASN A 20 7.45 -7.77 -12.64
C ASN A 20 7.90 -6.30 -12.77
N SER A 21 7.10 -5.43 -13.39
CA SER A 21 7.45 -4.01 -13.54
C SER A 21 7.43 -3.28 -12.19
N ASN A 22 6.41 -3.52 -11.36
CA ASN A 22 6.33 -2.91 -10.04
C ASN A 22 7.41 -3.46 -9.08
N PHE A 23 7.72 -4.75 -9.16
CA PHE A 23 8.85 -5.33 -8.42
C PHE A 23 10.17 -4.69 -8.83
N GLN A 24 10.41 -4.48 -10.13
CA GLN A 24 11.62 -3.82 -10.59
C GLN A 24 11.72 -2.36 -10.10
N PHE A 25 10.61 -1.61 -10.13
CA PHE A 25 10.57 -0.26 -9.55
C PHE A 25 10.93 -0.24 -8.06
N VAL A 26 10.31 -1.12 -7.26
CA VAL A 26 10.57 -1.22 -5.82
C VAL A 26 12.00 -1.71 -5.56
N SER A 27 12.49 -2.67 -6.32
CA SER A 27 13.87 -3.15 -6.26
C SER A 27 14.87 -2.04 -6.59
N HIS A 28 14.56 -1.16 -7.54
CA HIS A 28 15.38 -0.01 -7.88
C HIS A 28 15.36 1.04 -6.77
N VAL A 29 14.20 1.30 -6.13
CA VAL A 29 14.10 2.20 -4.97
C VAL A 29 14.87 1.65 -3.76
N MET A 30 14.79 0.35 -3.48
CA MET A 30 15.61 -0.27 -2.43
C MET A 30 17.09 -0.33 -2.79
N SER A 31 17.41 -0.44 -4.08
CA SER A 31 18.77 -0.37 -4.61
C SER A 31 19.21 1.06 -4.89
N ALA A 32 18.43 2.09 -4.52
CA ALA A 32 18.66 3.48 -4.89
C ALA A 32 19.86 4.15 -4.20
N ASP A 33 20.80 3.36 -3.68
CA ASP A 33 22.14 3.78 -3.25
C ASP A 33 23.28 3.09 -4.01
N ILE A 34 23.03 2.37 -5.13
CA ILE A 34 24.13 2.05 -6.08
C ILE A 34 24.45 3.32 -6.89
N LYS A 35 24.82 4.42 -6.23
CA LYS A 35 25.56 5.51 -6.87
C LYS A 35 26.97 4.98 -7.10
N SER A 36 27.24 4.54 -8.33
CA SER A 36 28.62 4.48 -8.80
C SER A 36 29.13 5.91 -8.76
N ASP A 37 30.15 6.18 -7.94
CA ASP A 37 30.84 7.45 -8.03
C ASP A 37 31.32 7.63 -9.47
N TYR A 38 31.30 8.86 -9.98
CA TYR A 38 31.83 9.26 -11.28
C TYR A 38 33.31 8.81 -11.51
N LEU A 39 34.00 8.39 -10.45
CA LEU A 39 35.36 7.87 -10.44
C LEU A 39 35.49 6.34 -10.59
N GLY A 40 34.39 5.61 -10.85
CA GLY A 40 34.42 4.16 -11.10
C GLY A 40 34.57 3.29 -9.84
N ASN A 41 34.53 3.89 -8.65
CA ASN A 41 34.44 3.17 -7.39
C ASN A 41 32.97 3.09 -6.98
N ALA A 42 32.42 1.88 -6.97
CA ALA A 42 31.14 1.61 -6.36
C ALA A 42 31.32 1.72 -4.84
N ILE A 43 30.86 2.82 -4.23
CA ILE A 43 30.78 2.88 -2.76
C ILE A 43 29.57 2.04 -2.34
N VAL A 44 29.85 0.79 -1.98
CA VAL A 44 28.86 -0.18 -1.47
C VAL A 44 28.66 0.05 0.03
N TYR A 45 28.06 1.18 0.43
CA TYR A 45 27.49 1.27 1.79
C TYR A 45 26.13 0.55 1.79
N GLY A 46 26.15 -0.77 2.05
CA GLY A 46 24.94 -1.54 2.32
C GLY A 46 24.08 -1.89 1.11
N VAL A 47 24.67 -2.38 0.01
CA VAL A 47 23.87 -2.93 -1.10
C VAL A 47 23.24 -4.24 -0.65
N ILE A 48 21.93 -4.20 -0.40
CA ILE A 48 21.13 -5.40 -0.24
C ILE A 48 20.91 -6.01 -1.63
N THR A 49 21.90 -6.77 -2.13
CA THR A 49 21.83 -7.45 -3.44
C THR A 49 20.93 -8.67 -3.45
N SER A 50 20.40 -9.08 -2.29
CA SER A 50 19.61 -10.31 -2.20
C SER A 50 18.20 -10.10 -2.78
N PRO A 51 17.86 -10.76 -3.90
CA PRO A 51 16.51 -10.68 -4.48
C PRO A 51 15.42 -11.14 -3.50
N VAL A 52 15.78 -11.93 -2.48
CA VAL A 52 14.89 -12.37 -1.41
C VAL A 52 14.41 -11.18 -0.56
N ILE A 53 15.30 -10.25 -0.20
CA ILE A 53 14.91 -9.10 0.62
C ILE A 53 14.04 -8.14 -0.18
N HIS A 54 14.31 -8.02 -1.48
CA HIS A 54 13.46 -7.25 -2.36
C HIS A 54 12.05 -7.84 -2.46
N HIS A 55 11.93 -9.17 -2.55
CA HIS A 55 10.62 -9.84 -2.55
C HIS A 55 9.89 -9.67 -1.23
N ILE A 56 10.58 -9.76 -0.09
CA ILE A 56 9.97 -9.53 1.24
C ILE A 56 9.41 -8.10 1.33
N GLY A 57 10.21 -7.09 0.95
CA GLY A 57 9.76 -5.70 0.95
C GLY A 57 8.56 -5.48 0.04
N TYR A 58 8.56 -6.08 -1.14
CA TYR A 58 7.45 -5.96 -2.07
C TYR A 58 6.17 -6.68 -1.59
N ILE A 59 6.30 -7.85 -0.99
CA ILE A 59 5.17 -8.57 -0.37
C ILE A 59 4.56 -7.73 0.77
N ILE A 60 5.38 -7.08 1.59
CA ILE A 60 4.91 -6.21 2.67
C ILE A 60 4.07 -5.05 2.10
N ILE A 61 4.53 -4.40 1.03
CA ILE A 61 3.78 -3.32 0.37
C ILE A 61 2.41 -3.81 -0.12
N ILE A 62 2.38 -4.94 -0.83
CA ILE A 62 1.13 -5.53 -1.32
C ILE A 62 0.18 -5.87 -0.16
N LEU A 63 0.70 -6.44 0.94
CA LEU A 63 -0.11 -6.76 2.12
C LEU A 63 -0.73 -5.50 2.74
N PHE A 64 0.01 -4.39 2.82
CA PHE A 64 -0.51 -3.12 3.31
C PHE A 64 -1.58 -2.53 2.40
N GLU A 65 -1.40 -2.57 1.08
CA GLU A 65 -2.40 -2.10 0.12
C GLU A 65 -3.69 -2.93 0.18
N ILE A 66 -3.56 -4.25 0.34
CA ILE A 66 -4.70 -5.14 0.57
C ILE A 66 -5.40 -4.77 1.89
N PHE A 67 -4.65 -4.53 2.96
CA PHE A 67 -5.20 -4.14 4.26
C PHE A 67 -6.00 -2.82 4.18
N ILE A 68 -5.45 -1.81 3.49
CA ILE A 68 -6.13 -0.53 3.27
C ILE A 68 -7.41 -0.73 2.45
N THR A 69 -7.34 -1.55 1.39
CA THR A 69 -8.49 -1.86 0.52
C THR A 69 -9.62 -2.55 1.30
N LEU A 70 -9.28 -3.57 2.11
CA LEU A 70 -10.25 -4.32 2.90
C LEU A 70 -10.92 -3.45 3.98
N THR A 71 -10.13 -2.62 4.68
CA THR A 71 -10.68 -1.70 5.70
C THR A 71 -11.54 -0.61 5.08
N ALA A 72 -11.18 -0.09 3.89
CA ALA A 72 -11.99 0.86 3.13
C ALA A 72 -13.32 0.24 2.65
N LEU A 73 -13.28 -0.99 2.12
CA LEU A 73 -14.47 -1.72 1.68
C LEU A 73 -15.40 -2.02 2.84
N LYS A 74 -14.85 -2.48 3.98
CA LYS A 74 -15.64 -2.72 5.19
C LYS A 74 -16.31 -1.44 5.70
N GLY A 75 -15.57 -0.34 5.77
CA GLY A 75 -16.14 0.96 6.14
C GLY A 75 -17.21 1.44 5.17
N ALA A 76 -17.04 1.24 3.86
CA ALA A 76 -18.06 1.56 2.86
C ALA A 76 -19.32 0.69 3.02
N TYR A 77 -19.15 -0.61 3.26
CA TYR A 77 -20.25 -1.55 3.48
C TYR A 77 -21.03 -1.23 4.76
N ASP A 78 -20.33 -1.01 5.87
CA ASP A 78 -20.93 -0.68 7.17
C ASP A 78 -21.73 0.64 7.08
N MET A 79 -21.19 1.66 6.39
CA MET A 79 -21.90 2.93 6.16
C MET A 79 -23.12 2.77 5.22
N PHE A 80 -23.03 1.89 4.22
CA PHE A 80 -24.15 1.62 3.32
C PHE A 80 -25.30 0.90 4.03
N LYS A 81 -24.97 -0.06 4.92
CA LYS A 81 -25.96 -0.78 5.74
C LYS A 81 -26.56 0.11 6.83
N ALA A 82 -25.77 0.99 7.43
CA ALA A 82 -26.22 1.91 8.47
C ALA A 82 -26.90 3.19 7.96
N ARG A 83 -27.11 3.34 6.63
CA ARG A 83 -27.66 4.57 6.04
C ARG A 83 -29.06 4.96 6.52
N ASN A 84 -29.85 3.97 6.98
CA ASN A 84 -31.22 4.15 7.49
C ASN A 84 -31.31 3.86 8.99
N LEU A 85 -30.18 3.67 9.69
CA LEU A 85 -30.13 3.41 11.12
C LEU A 85 -29.92 4.72 11.91
N ASP A 86 -30.07 4.62 13.23
CA ASP A 86 -29.86 5.73 14.16
C ASP A 86 -28.45 6.34 14.05
N ALA A 87 -28.33 7.62 14.39
CA ALA A 87 -27.08 8.40 14.30
C ALA A 87 -25.90 7.72 15.02
N GLN A 88 -26.13 7.05 16.15
CA GLN A 88 -25.08 6.32 16.87
C GLN A 88 -24.53 5.12 16.06
N SER A 89 -25.40 4.41 15.35
CA SER A 89 -25.00 3.28 14.50
C SER A 89 -24.20 3.77 13.28
N PHE A 90 -24.54 4.93 12.74
CA PHE A 90 -23.80 5.56 11.66
C PHE A 90 -22.41 6.07 12.08
N LEU A 91 -22.28 6.59 13.31
CA LEU A 91 -20.98 6.99 13.87
C LEU A 91 -20.04 5.80 14.04
N ASN A 92 -20.53 4.66 14.53
CA ASN A 92 -19.73 3.45 14.64
C ASN A 92 -19.29 2.91 13.27
N ALA A 93 -20.14 3.00 12.25
CA ALA A 93 -19.80 2.61 10.88
C ALA A 93 -18.69 3.47 10.25
N LYS A 94 -18.51 4.72 10.70
CA LYS A 94 -17.43 5.60 10.21
C LYS A 94 -16.03 5.20 10.72
N ILE A 95 -15.93 4.50 11.84
CA ILE A 95 -14.65 4.19 12.50
C ILE A 95 -13.71 3.43 11.55
N PHE A 96 -14.21 2.41 10.84
CA PHE A 96 -13.39 1.66 9.88
C PHE A 96 -12.94 2.50 8.69
N GLY A 97 -13.77 3.44 8.23
CA GLY A 97 -13.40 4.39 7.18
C GLY A 97 -12.31 5.37 7.62
N ILE A 98 -12.35 5.84 8.88
CA ILE A 98 -11.34 6.71 9.46
C ILE A 98 -10.01 5.96 9.61
N ILE A 99 -10.03 4.72 10.11
CA ILE A 99 -8.83 3.88 10.25
C ILE A 99 -8.14 3.69 8.90
N SER A 100 -8.90 3.38 7.85
CA SER A 100 -8.38 3.21 6.49
C SER A 100 -7.72 4.51 5.98
N LEU A 101 -8.37 5.66 6.17
CA LEU A 101 -7.83 6.96 5.76
C LEU A 101 -6.56 7.32 6.53
N THR A 102 -6.55 7.15 7.85
CA THR A 102 -5.37 7.42 8.69
C THR A 102 -4.19 6.51 8.33
N CYS A 103 -4.45 5.23 8.07
CA CYS A 103 -3.43 4.28 7.63
C CYS A 103 -2.85 4.69 6.27
N CYS A 104 -3.70 5.07 5.31
CA CYS A 104 -3.29 5.53 3.99
C CYS A 104 -2.43 6.81 4.06
N CYS A 105 -2.86 7.82 4.80
CA CYS A 105 -2.11 9.09 4.96
C CYS A 105 -0.76 8.94 5.67
N ARG A 106 -0.52 7.84 6.38
CA ARG A 106 0.76 7.57 7.05
C ARG A 106 1.76 6.85 6.15
N MET A 107 1.29 6.29 5.03
CA MET A 107 2.08 5.47 4.11
C MET A 107 2.60 6.27 2.90
N VAL A 108 1.93 7.37 2.54
CA VAL A 108 2.36 8.36 1.53
C VAL A 108 3.22 9.43 2.19
#